data_AF-A0A512RNT9-F1
#
_entry.id   AF-A0A512RNT9-F1
#
_cell.length_a   1.000
_cell.length_b   1.000
_cell.length_c   1.000
_cell.angle_alpha   90.00
_cell.angle_beta   90.00
_cell.angle_gamma   90.00
#
_symmetry.space_group_name_H-M   'P 1'
#
loop_
_entity.id
_entity.type
_entity.pdbx_description
1 polymer ?
#
loop_
_entity_poly.entity_id
_entity_poly.type
_entity_poly.pdbx_seq_one_letter_code
_entity_poly.pdbx_strand_id
1 'polypeptide(L)'
;MKLLCTAAAALFIVCRAGAQDIPREEENAQEILYQKVKKPTIEIPKGKDGDEDSDIPVRGRMKKVTATRSAVLQPSQQLIITENDAPGISKLMRGAVCAAPVIEEELEPVYSSVKAHMPLYLPYKNSTTGIWQGFYYSWDNNDDGANDAHRAIDYGKTSVAANEDPTFGVYAIAPGKVIDVKWSNGGGNIVEIEHTAPNGYKYRSKYLHLRNGYDNDRAKAQGTSGKYKAFADDGTTSKLCWGTNSQKIAVKVNDIVRDGQFIAYAGNTGSGGIGVILNDDGTLENPNTRSFNVHLHFEIRVQDTRDGHSGEWVLVDPYGAYNHGGVDCYDLEASTPFARLFAPFYPSFHNVPLDLVNKFWGYYTGMGMALQTVSVDRNGSNLYAAGSFQWGLPGAWYTRFYMTGATYQSYFTSYDKQGFRPRQLSVTRDGSGNPRFTAIWEKKPAGQSAYSVHNRDDAAFNNVWKTYVVNKKWHVQEHVDYIVNGKRYHAAVFVNKPNDNGFYLFYGLSSTDFDKKFKELYNKWELKSINVNGNKVGGVWRPKKNNYAAYYGMTSTGYQVKFNQFAAEGLRLIKVQNYDNNGRFSAVWGK
;
A
#
# COMPACT_ATOMS: atom_id res chain seq x y z
N MET A 1 43.55 -39.72 16.76
CA MET A 1 44.57 -38.71 16.41
C MET A 1 44.12 -38.01 15.13
N LYS A 2 43.39 -36.90 15.27
CA LYS A 2 43.66 -35.54 14.73
C LYS A 2 43.50 -35.33 13.21
N LEU A 3 42.50 -34.48 12.89
CA LEU A 3 42.42 -33.41 11.85
C LEU A 3 42.68 -33.78 10.37
N LEU A 4 41.99 -33.24 9.35
CA LEU A 4 41.46 -31.89 9.14
C LEU A 4 40.15 -31.89 8.35
N CYS A 5 39.23 -31.02 8.78
CA CYS A 5 38.19 -30.42 7.94
C CYS A 5 38.81 -29.33 7.05
N THR A 6 38.43 -29.28 5.78
CA THR A 6 38.50 -28.04 4.98
C THR A 6 37.19 -27.83 4.26
N ALA A 7 36.58 -26.68 4.57
CA ALA A 7 35.34 -26.19 4.04
C ALA A 7 35.50 -25.76 2.57
N ALA A 8 34.56 -26.15 1.71
CA ALA A 8 34.29 -25.46 0.46
C ALA A 8 33.04 -24.60 0.66
N ALA A 9 33.24 -23.40 1.19
CA ALA A 9 32.26 -22.33 1.12
C ALA A 9 32.13 -21.91 -0.36
N ALA A 10 30.99 -22.22 -0.97
CA ALA A 10 30.64 -21.69 -2.27
C ALA A 10 30.49 -20.18 -2.16
N LEU A 11 31.41 -19.50 -2.82
CA LEU A 11 31.59 -18.06 -2.89
C LEU A 11 30.37 -17.44 -3.60
N PHE A 12 29.40 -16.93 -2.83
CA PHE A 12 28.47 -15.91 -3.33
C PHE A 12 29.28 -14.62 -3.49
N ILE A 13 29.93 -14.44 -4.64
CA ILE A 13 30.37 -13.12 -5.09
C ILE A 13 29.10 -12.36 -5.46
N VAL A 14 28.54 -11.66 -4.48
CA VAL A 14 27.63 -10.55 -4.74
C VAL A 14 28.45 -9.53 -5.52
N CYS A 15 28.08 -9.30 -6.79
CA CYS A 15 28.49 -8.10 -7.51
C CYS A 15 27.96 -6.88 -6.73
N ARG A 16 28.76 -6.34 -5.80
CA ARG A 16 28.61 -4.95 -5.35
C ARG A 16 29.15 -4.05 -6.47
N ALA A 17 28.40 -3.94 -7.55
CA ALA A 17 28.41 -2.70 -8.33
C ALA A 17 27.92 -1.60 -7.37
N GLY A 18 28.64 -0.47 -7.30
CA GLY A 18 28.49 0.58 -6.29
C GLY A 18 27.03 0.80 -5.89
N ALA A 19 26.67 0.33 -4.70
CA ALA A 19 25.33 0.54 -4.17
C ALA A 19 25.12 2.05 -4.02
N GLN A 20 24.05 2.58 -4.60
CA GLN A 20 23.68 3.98 -4.38
C GLN A 20 23.37 4.16 -2.89
N ASP A 21 23.93 5.20 -2.28
CA ASP A 21 23.67 5.55 -0.88
C ASP A 21 22.23 6.06 -0.76
N ILE A 22 21.28 5.16 -0.53
CA ILE A 22 19.90 5.52 -0.19
C ILE A 22 19.95 6.28 1.15
N PRO A 23 19.28 7.44 1.29
CA PRO A 23 19.31 8.22 2.52
C PRO A 23 18.96 7.36 3.74
N ARG A 24 19.70 7.54 4.84
CA ARG A 24 19.55 6.73 6.08
C ARG A 24 18.16 6.79 6.71
N GLU A 25 17.41 7.86 6.44
CA GLU A 25 16.00 8.01 6.83
C GLU A 25 15.08 7.03 6.09
N GLU A 26 15.48 6.58 4.90
CA GLU A 26 14.77 5.63 4.04
C GLU A 26 15.23 4.18 4.30
N GLU A 27 16.49 3.97 4.71
CA GLU A 27 16.94 2.67 5.25
C GLU A 27 16.15 2.25 6.50
N ASN A 28 15.65 3.22 7.27
CA ASN A 28 14.84 3.01 8.47
C ASN A 28 13.34 3.25 8.26
N ALA A 29 12.92 3.66 7.05
CA ALA A 29 11.51 3.71 6.69
C ALA A 29 11.02 2.28 6.62
N GLN A 30 10.53 1.77 7.75
CA GLN A 30 9.92 0.45 7.82
C GLN A 30 8.89 0.39 6.69
N GLU A 31 8.96 -0.63 5.82
CA GLU A 31 7.92 -0.92 4.83
C GLU A 31 6.63 -1.32 5.55
N ILE A 32 6.00 -0.39 6.25
CA ILE A 32 4.70 -0.52 6.89
C ILE A 32 4.04 0.86 6.86
N LEU A 33 3.31 1.07 5.78
CA LEU A 33 1.95 1.56 5.71
C LEU A 33 1.48 2.49 6.83
N TYR A 34 0.91 3.62 6.40
CA TYR A 34 0.35 4.70 7.18
C TYR A 34 1.34 5.82 7.48
N GLN A 35 1.39 6.78 6.56
CA GLN A 35 1.71 8.15 6.92
C GLN A 35 0.48 8.96 6.56
N LYS A 36 -0.08 9.69 7.54
CA LYS A 36 -0.83 10.89 7.20
C LYS A 36 0.07 11.71 6.31
N VAL A 37 -0.39 12.02 5.10
CA VAL A 37 0.31 12.98 4.25
C VAL A 37 0.33 14.27 5.05
N LYS A 38 1.50 14.63 5.60
CA LYS A 38 1.63 15.84 6.40
C LYS A 38 1.47 17.02 5.46
N LYS A 39 0.64 17.98 5.89
CA LYS A 39 0.52 19.27 5.24
C LYS A 39 1.90 19.96 5.21
N PRO A 40 2.27 20.64 4.12
CA PRO A 40 3.48 21.46 4.09
C PRO A 40 3.39 22.59 5.13
N THR A 41 4.52 22.89 5.77
CA THR A 41 4.74 24.08 6.62
C THR A 41 5.45 25.21 5.87
N ILE A 42 5.80 25.00 4.60
CA ILE A 42 6.57 25.92 3.75
C ILE A 42 5.60 26.59 2.77
N GLU A 43 5.85 27.85 2.43
CA GLU A 43 5.15 28.55 1.35
C GLU A 43 5.32 27.80 0.03
N ILE A 44 4.22 27.63 -0.71
CA ILE A 44 4.17 26.91 -1.98
C ILE A 44 5.03 27.68 -3.01
N PRO A 45 6.01 27.03 -3.67
CA PRO A 45 6.75 27.64 -4.77
C PRO A 45 5.79 28.10 -5.88
N LYS A 46 6.04 29.28 -6.45
CA LYS A 46 5.22 29.87 -7.53
C LYS A 46 5.91 29.60 -8.88
N GLY A 47 5.23 29.03 -9.87
CA GLY A 47 5.83 28.86 -11.22
C GLY A 47 4.93 28.22 -12.28
N LYS A 48 5.30 28.40 -13.56
CA LYS A 48 4.66 27.73 -14.72
C LYS A 48 5.38 26.41 -15.03
N ASP A 49 4.59 25.37 -15.30
CA ASP A 49 5.02 23.99 -15.53
C ASP A 49 5.98 23.85 -16.72
N GLY A 50 7.00 22.99 -16.57
CA GLY A 50 8.01 22.66 -17.58
C GLY A 50 7.53 21.78 -18.74
N ASP A 51 6.32 22.05 -19.24
CA ASP A 51 5.53 21.25 -20.20
C ASP A 51 6.04 21.33 -21.67
N GLU A 52 7.37 21.25 -21.87
CA GLU A 52 7.98 21.29 -23.20
C GLU A 52 8.27 19.86 -23.72
N ASP A 53 7.23 19.14 -24.14
CA ASP A 53 7.33 17.86 -24.87
C ASP A 53 6.27 17.75 -25.99
N SER A 54 6.63 17.12 -27.10
CA SER A 54 5.90 17.04 -28.38
C SER A 54 4.67 16.09 -28.43
N ASP A 55 4.33 15.44 -27.33
CA ASP A 55 3.17 14.55 -27.19
C ASP A 55 2.24 15.08 -26.08
N ILE A 56 1.62 16.23 -26.36
CA ILE A 56 0.76 16.94 -25.41
C ILE A 56 -0.46 16.06 -25.11
N PRO A 57 -0.72 15.69 -23.83
CA PRO A 57 -1.93 14.99 -23.44
C PRO A 57 -3.19 15.75 -23.88
N VAL A 58 -4.30 15.02 -24.07
CA VAL A 58 -5.57 15.66 -24.45
C VAL A 58 -6.00 16.64 -23.35
N ARG A 59 -6.32 17.87 -23.75
CA ARG A 59 -6.81 18.95 -22.88
C ARG A 59 -8.20 19.36 -23.32
N GLY A 60 -9.08 19.60 -22.36
CA GLY A 60 -10.44 20.06 -22.60
C GLY A 60 -10.66 21.51 -22.20
N ARG A 61 -11.84 22.04 -22.50
CA ARG A 61 -12.24 23.37 -22.03
C ARG A 61 -12.45 23.38 -20.52
N MET A 62 -11.89 24.37 -19.85
CA MET A 62 -12.02 24.60 -18.42
C MET A 62 -13.43 25.10 -18.06
N LYS A 63 -14.07 24.45 -17.07
CA LYS A 63 -15.35 24.89 -16.50
C LYS A 63 -15.25 25.00 -14.99
N LYS A 64 -15.61 26.17 -14.44
CA LYS A 64 -15.84 26.33 -12.99
C LYS A 64 -17.07 25.53 -12.61
N VAL A 65 -16.94 24.63 -11.66
CA VAL A 65 -18.09 23.88 -11.14
C VAL A 65 -18.39 24.42 -9.74
N THR A 66 -19.66 24.70 -9.45
CA THR A 66 -20.06 24.89 -8.06
C THR A 66 -19.95 23.53 -7.37
N ALA A 67 -19.37 23.46 -6.17
CA ALA A 67 -19.30 22.23 -5.38
C ALA A 67 -20.71 21.78 -4.97
N THR A 68 -21.47 21.21 -5.91
CA THR A 68 -22.66 20.44 -5.61
C THR A 68 -22.19 19.19 -4.92
N ARG A 69 -22.71 18.92 -3.72
CA ARG A 69 -22.66 17.61 -3.09
C ARG A 69 -23.39 16.64 -4.03
N SER A 70 -22.72 16.17 -5.08
CA SER A 70 -23.25 15.09 -5.91
C SER A 70 -23.46 13.92 -4.98
N ALA A 71 -24.70 13.43 -4.96
CA ALA A 71 -25.08 12.26 -4.20
C ALA A 71 -24.10 11.15 -4.57
N VAL A 72 -23.20 10.86 -3.63
CA VAL A 72 -22.33 9.69 -3.68
C VAL A 72 -23.26 8.53 -4.01
N LEU A 73 -23.05 7.90 -5.17
CA LEU A 73 -23.68 6.63 -5.50
C LEU A 73 -23.52 5.75 -4.27
N GLN A 74 -24.64 5.52 -3.58
CA GLN A 74 -24.68 4.68 -2.39
C GLN A 74 -24.04 3.34 -2.80
N PRO A 75 -22.93 2.93 -2.17
CA PRO A 75 -22.40 1.60 -2.43
C PRO A 75 -23.52 0.62 -2.15
N SER A 76 -23.92 -0.13 -3.18
CA SER A 76 -24.96 -1.16 -3.13
C SER A 76 -24.87 -1.94 -1.82
N GLN A 77 -25.83 -1.69 -0.91
CA GLN A 77 -25.97 -2.29 0.43
C GLN A 77 -24.67 -2.91 0.99
N GLN A 78 -23.71 -2.06 1.32
CA GLN A 78 -22.68 -2.41 2.29
C GLN A 78 -23.34 -2.56 3.65
N LEU A 79 -22.98 -3.64 4.35
CA LEU A 79 -23.54 -3.91 5.64
C LEU A 79 -22.90 -2.96 6.68
N ILE A 80 -23.69 -1.95 7.06
CA ILE A 80 -23.33 -0.83 7.92
C ILE A 80 -23.07 -1.34 9.36
N ILE A 81 -21.88 -1.06 9.90
CA ILE A 81 -21.69 -0.94 11.35
C ILE A 81 -21.98 0.54 11.67
N THR A 82 -23.02 0.80 12.47
CA THR A 82 -23.48 2.15 12.80
C THR A 82 -22.67 2.78 13.93
N GLU A 83 -22.66 4.12 13.96
CA GLU A 83 -21.88 5.04 14.82
C GLU A 83 -22.00 4.88 16.35
N ASN A 84 -22.77 3.92 16.89
CA ASN A 84 -22.99 3.81 18.35
C ASN A 84 -21.87 3.10 19.14
N ASP A 85 -20.79 2.63 18.50
CA ASP A 85 -19.72 1.84 19.16
C ASP A 85 -18.32 2.49 19.11
N ALA A 86 -18.18 3.75 18.67
CA ALA A 86 -16.88 4.44 18.59
C ALA A 86 -16.95 5.86 19.17
N PRO A 87 -16.72 6.06 20.48
CA PRO A 87 -16.64 7.39 21.05
C PRO A 87 -15.33 8.07 20.65
N GLY A 88 -15.45 9.08 19.79
CA GLY A 88 -14.54 10.24 19.76
C GLY A 88 -13.30 10.12 18.88
N ILE A 89 -13.35 10.70 17.68
CA ILE A 89 -12.19 11.36 17.08
C ILE A 89 -12.64 12.73 16.59
N SER A 90 -12.18 13.76 17.30
CA SER A 90 -12.35 15.15 16.93
C SER A 90 -11.57 15.46 15.66
N LYS A 91 -12.25 16.03 14.67
CA LYS A 91 -11.61 16.69 13.52
C LYS A 91 -10.82 17.90 14.02
N LEU A 92 -9.51 17.89 13.80
CA LEU A 92 -8.69 19.10 13.91
C LEU A 92 -8.99 20.02 12.73
N MET A 93 -9.32 21.26 13.05
CA MET A 93 -9.69 22.33 12.13
C MET A 93 -8.48 23.21 11.76
N ARG A 94 -8.50 23.69 10.52
CA ARG A 94 -7.97 24.97 9.95
C ARG A 94 -6.66 24.98 9.15
N GLY A 95 -6.81 25.47 7.91
CA GLY A 95 -5.83 26.23 7.11
C GLY A 95 -5.85 25.85 5.62
N ALA A 96 -6.66 26.52 4.78
CA ALA A 96 -6.89 26.28 3.34
C ALA A 96 -5.62 25.97 2.52
N VAL A 97 -5.66 25.02 1.57
CA VAL A 97 -5.46 25.22 0.10
C VAL A 97 -5.87 23.93 -0.65
N CYS A 98 -7.01 23.94 -1.33
CA CYS A 98 -7.24 23.17 -2.56
C CYS A 98 -7.81 24.22 -3.52
N ALA A 99 -7.26 24.34 -4.74
CA ALA A 99 -7.68 25.38 -5.66
C ALA A 99 -9.17 25.28 -6.01
N ALA A 100 -9.70 26.37 -6.58
CA ALA A 100 -11.10 26.44 -6.95
C ALA A 100 -11.50 25.25 -7.87
N PRO A 101 -12.70 24.69 -7.68
CA PRO A 101 -13.23 23.58 -8.48
C PRO A 101 -13.28 23.92 -9.99
N VAL A 102 -12.32 23.41 -10.74
CA VAL A 102 -12.28 23.50 -12.20
C VAL A 102 -11.94 22.13 -12.76
N ILE A 103 -12.69 21.69 -13.76
CA ILE A 103 -12.42 20.45 -14.51
C ILE A 103 -12.45 20.76 -16.00
N GLU A 104 -11.78 19.93 -16.78
CA GLU A 104 -11.92 19.89 -18.24
C GLU A 104 -13.27 19.21 -18.54
N GLU A 105 -14.28 19.97 -18.97
CA GLU A 105 -15.68 19.51 -19.10
C GLU A 105 -15.80 18.27 -19.99
N GLU A 106 -15.04 18.25 -21.08
CA GLU A 106 -15.02 17.14 -22.04
C GLU A 106 -14.36 15.87 -21.50
N LEU A 107 -13.59 15.97 -20.40
CA LEU A 107 -12.86 14.86 -19.78
C LEU A 107 -13.49 14.39 -18.46
N GLU A 108 -14.53 15.05 -17.96
CA GLU A 108 -15.27 14.61 -16.77
C GLU A 108 -15.68 13.13 -16.83
N PRO A 109 -16.21 12.60 -17.95
CA PRO A 109 -16.53 11.18 -18.05
C PRO A 109 -15.31 10.26 -17.91
N VAL A 110 -14.12 10.72 -18.36
CA VAL A 110 -12.86 9.98 -18.15
C VAL A 110 -12.56 9.97 -16.66
N TYR A 111 -12.55 11.12 -15.98
CA TYR A 111 -12.27 11.22 -14.55
C TYR A 111 -13.25 10.38 -13.71
N SER A 112 -14.54 10.39 -14.03
CA SER A 112 -15.57 9.57 -13.37
C SER A 112 -15.37 8.07 -13.56
N SER A 113 -14.73 7.66 -14.65
CA SER A 113 -14.42 6.26 -14.92
C SER A 113 -13.14 5.78 -14.23
N VAL A 114 -12.27 6.71 -13.80
CA VAL A 114 -10.98 6.38 -13.16
C VAL A 114 -11.24 5.55 -11.91
N LYS A 115 -10.56 4.41 -11.85
CA LYS A 115 -10.38 3.58 -10.67
C LYS A 115 -9.05 2.85 -10.78
N ALA A 116 -8.55 2.32 -9.68
CA ALA A 116 -7.33 1.53 -9.70
C ALA A 116 -7.63 0.10 -10.19
N HIS A 117 -6.87 -0.37 -11.19
CA HIS A 117 -6.96 -1.71 -11.79
C HIS A 117 -5.80 -2.62 -11.34
N MET A 118 -4.83 -2.03 -10.65
CA MET A 118 -3.74 -2.68 -9.93
C MET A 118 -3.36 -1.79 -8.74
N PRO A 119 -2.70 -2.32 -7.68
CA PRO A 119 -2.20 -1.50 -6.59
C PRO A 119 -1.22 -0.45 -7.10
N LEU A 120 -1.50 0.80 -6.77
CA LEU A 120 -0.63 1.94 -7.04
C LEU A 120 -0.31 2.62 -5.70
N TYR A 121 0.96 2.98 -5.50
CA TYR A 121 1.46 3.55 -4.26
C TYR A 121 2.06 4.93 -4.48
N LEU A 122 2.31 5.64 -3.38
CA LEU A 122 3.02 6.92 -3.42
C LEU A 122 4.41 6.75 -4.05
N PRO A 123 4.89 7.73 -4.83
CA PRO A 123 6.20 7.67 -5.49
C PRO A 123 7.37 7.95 -4.53
N TYR A 124 7.15 7.94 -3.21
CA TYR A 124 8.13 8.19 -2.16
C TYR A 124 7.84 7.35 -0.91
N LYS A 125 8.84 7.16 -0.03
CA LYS A 125 8.72 6.37 1.22
C LYS A 125 8.97 7.16 2.52
N ASN A 126 9.58 8.35 2.45
CA ASN A 126 9.99 9.12 3.63
C ASN A 126 8.82 9.88 4.31
N SER A 127 8.78 9.82 5.64
CA SER A 127 7.84 10.53 6.53
C SER A 127 7.94 12.05 6.57
N THR A 128 9.03 12.60 6.03
CA THR A 128 9.24 14.04 5.90
C THR A 128 8.82 14.57 4.53
N THR A 129 8.43 13.71 3.58
CA THR A 129 7.93 14.12 2.26
C THR A 129 6.41 14.25 2.28
N GLY A 130 5.91 15.34 1.71
CA GLY A 130 4.49 15.61 1.58
C GLY A 130 4.19 16.34 0.27
N ILE A 131 2.94 16.71 0.09
CA ILE A 131 2.49 17.45 -1.09
C ILE A 131 2.84 18.93 -0.91
N TRP A 132 3.55 19.49 -1.88
CA TRP A 132 3.81 20.93 -1.98
C TRP A 132 2.75 21.60 -2.83
N GLN A 133 2.42 21.01 -3.98
CA GLN A 133 1.44 21.53 -4.93
C GLN A 133 0.52 20.42 -5.44
N GLY A 134 -0.78 20.72 -5.56
CA GLY A 134 -1.79 19.80 -6.04
C GLY A 134 -2.10 19.97 -7.52
N PHE A 135 -2.98 19.12 -8.03
CA PHE A 135 -3.51 19.18 -9.39
C PHE A 135 -4.47 20.38 -9.52
N TYR A 136 -4.05 21.44 -10.20
CA TYR A 136 -4.80 22.70 -10.31
C TYR A 136 -5.06 23.10 -11.75
N TYR A 137 -6.18 23.79 -11.94
CA TYR A 137 -6.76 24.00 -13.26
C TYR A 137 -7.03 25.48 -13.56
N SER A 138 -6.61 26.41 -12.70
CA SER A 138 -6.75 27.85 -12.92
C SER A 138 -6.05 28.61 -11.79
N TRP A 139 -4.78 28.92 -11.97
CA TRP A 139 -4.09 29.93 -11.17
C TRP A 139 -3.61 31.03 -12.09
N ASP A 140 -4.24 32.20 -11.99
CA ASP A 140 -3.73 33.44 -12.56
C ASP A 140 -2.89 34.13 -11.48
N ASN A 141 -1.66 33.63 -11.25
CA ASN A 141 -0.81 34.10 -10.14
C ASN A 141 -0.21 35.49 -10.39
N ASN A 142 -0.31 35.98 -11.61
CA ASN A 142 0.21 37.26 -12.06
C ASN A 142 -0.90 38.26 -12.45
N ASP A 143 -2.18 37.94 -12.19
CA ASP A 143 -3.35 38.75 -12.55
C ASP A 143 -3.35 39.18 -14.04
N ASP A 144 -2.82 38.34 -14.93
CA ASP A 144 -2.71 38.63 -16.38
C ASP A 144 -3.95 38.22 -17.18
N GLY A 145 -4.95 37.63 -16.52
CA GLY A 145 -6.18 37.11 -17.12
C GLY A 145 -6.03 35.74 -17.78
N ALA A 146 -4.83 35.14 -17.78
CA ALA A 146 -4.56 33.80 -18.25
C ALA A 146 -4.52 32.81 -17.08
N ASN A 147 -5.35 31.78 -17.16
CA ASN A 147 -5.37 30.72 -16.18
C ASN A 147 -4.22 29.74 -16.45
N ASP A 148 -3.17 29.75 -15.63
CA ASP A 148 -2.17 28.69 -15.64
C ASP A 148 -2.76 27.41 -15.00
N ALA A 149 -2.43 26.25 -15.56
CA ALA A 149 -2.94 24.97 -15.08
C ALA A 149 -1.76 24.05 -14.74
N HIS A 150 -1.73 23.59 -13.49
CA HIS A 150 -0.73 22.67 -12.96
C HIS A 150 -1.29 21.25 -12.97
N ARG A 151 -0.91 20.43 -13.96
CA ARG A 151 -1.52 19.10 -14.21
C ARG A 151 -0.70 17.95 -13.60
N ALA A 152 -0.16 18.18 -12.41
CA ALA A 152 0.69 17.24 -11.69
C ALA A 152 0.50 17.36 -10.18
N ILE A 153 1.19 16.50 -9.44
CA ILE A 153 1.37 16.61 -7.99
C ILE A 153 2.84 16.86 -7.71
N ASP A 154 3.13 17.93 -6.98
CA ASP A 154 4.49 18.20 -6.51
C ASP A 154 4.67 17.66 -5.12
N TYR A 155 5.69 16.82 -4.96
CA TYR A 155 6.10 16.30 -3.67
C TYR A 155 7.45 16.86 -3.25
N GLY A 156 7.57 17.25 -1.99
CA GLY A 156 8.85 17.67 -1.42
C GLY A 156 8.91 17.51 0.08
N LYS A 157 10.11 17.65 0.66
CA LYS A 157 10.26 17.61 2.11
C LYS A 157 9.50 18.75 2.78
N THR A 158 8.74 18.47 3.83
CA THR A 158 7.92 19.45 4.56
C THR A 158 8.76 20.44 5.37
N SER A 159 10.03 20.09 5.64
CA SER A 159 11.02 20.93 6.31
C SER A 159 12.42 20.46 5.93
N VAL A 160 13.37 21.40 5.78
CA VAL A 160 14.79 21.10 5.49
C VAL A 160 15.66 21.85 6.49
N ALA A 161 16.42 21.11 7.29
CA ALA A 161 17.35 21.68 8.27
C ALA A 161 18.56 22.33 7.58
N ALA A 162 19.32 23.14 8.33
CA ALA A 162 20.57 23.69 7.82
C ALA A 162 21.55 22.53 7.51
N ASN A 163 22.17 22.57 6.33
CA ASN A 163 23.09 21.54 5.82
C ASN A 163 22.47 20.15 5.57
N GLU A 164 21.14 20.05 5.55
CA GLU A 164 20.44 18.84 5.13
C GLU A 164 20.27 18.84 3.60
N ASP A 165 20.50 17.69 2.95
CA ASP A 165 20.16 17.53 1.52
C ASP A 165 18.62 17.46 1.39
N PRO A 166 17.99 18.39 0.65
CA PRO A 166 16.53 18.40 0.47
C PRO A 166 16.00 17.23 -0.38
N THR A 167 16.87 16.46 -1.02
CA THR A 167 16.48 15.28 -1.81
C THR A 167 15.79 14.19 -1.00
N PHE A 168 15.02 13.36 -1.69
CA PHE A 168 14.46 12.11 -1.21
C PHE A 168 14.43 11.09 -2.36
N GLY A 169 14.26 9.81 -2.03
CA GLY A 169 14.14 8.73 -3.00
C GLY A 169 12.79 8.73 -3.72
N VAL A 170 12.85 8.54 -5.04
CA VAL A 170 11.69 8.38 -5.91
C VAL A 170 11.57 6.91 -6.29
N TYR A 171 10.35 6.39 -6.23
CA TYR A 171 10.06 4.97 -6.41
C TYR A 171 8.95 4.75 -7.44
N ALA A 172 9.05 3.64 -8.16
CA ALA A 172 8.01 3.21 -9.08
C ALA A 172 6.70 2.94 -8.31
N ILE A 173 5.61 3.58 -8.71
CA ILE A 173 4.30 3.46 -8.06
C ILE A 173 3.69 2.05 -8.14
N ALA A 174 4.14 1.25 -9.11
CA ALA A 174 3.66 -0.10 -9.42
C ALA A 174 4.65 -0.82 -10.35
N PRO A 175 4.53 -2.15 -10.54
CA PRO A 175 5.33 -2.84 -11.54
C PRO A 175 5.05 -2.28 -12.94
N GLY A 176 6.07 -2.19 -13.78
CA GLY A 176 5.94 -1.58 -15.10
C GLY A 176 7.18 -1.70 -15.94
N LYS A 177 7.09 -1.21 -17.17
CA LYS A 177 8.21 -1.11 -18.12
C LYS A 177 8.60 0.36 -18.24
N VAL A 178 9.88 0.68 -18.05
CA VAL A 178 10.40 2.01 -18.32
C VAL A 178 10.35 2.25 -19.83
N ILE A 179 9.61 3.27 -20.25
CA ILE A 179 9.41 3.58 -21.68
C ILE A 179 10.24 4.77 -22.14
N ASP A 180 10.66 5.65 -21.21
CA ASP A 180 11.49 6.79 -21.52
C ASP A 180 12.40 7.17 -20.35
N VAL A 181 13.60 7.63 -20.67
CA VAL A 181 14.58 8.24 -19.75
C VAL A 181 15.28 9.34 -20.53
N LYS A 182 14.91 10.60 -20.28
CA LYS A 182 15.33 11.72 -21.13
C LYS A 182 15.58 13.00 -20.36
N TRP A 183 16.08 13.99 -21.09
CA TRP A 183 16.19 15.38 -20.63
C TRP A 183 15.24 16.26 -21.44
N SER A 184 14.55 17.19 -20.78
CA SER A 184 13.90 18.35 -21.41
C SER A 184 14.35 19.64 -20.73
N ASN A 185 14.29 20.77 -21.44
CA ASN A 185 14.70 22.05 -20.85
C ASN A 185 13.78 22.47 -19.71
N GLY A 186 12.47 22.21 -19.83
CA GLY A 186 11.47 22.48 -18.80
C GLY A 186 11.52 21.49 -17.63
N GLY A 187 11.35 20.21 -17.91
CA GLY A 187 11.22 19.14 -16.91
C GLY A 187 12.53 18.56 -16.39
N GLY A 188 13.68 18.99 -16.90
CA GLY A 188 14.99 18.47 -16.50
C GLY A 188 15.14 16.99 -16.84
N ASN A 189 15.67 16.21 -15.90
CA ASN A 189 15.74 14.76 -16.06
C ASN A 189 14.36 14.11 -15.79
N ILE A 190 13.92 13.27 -16.73
CA ILE A 190 12.60 12.65 -16.74
C ILE A 190 12.72 11.13 -16.85
N VAL A 191 11.90 10.42 -16.09
CA VAL A 191 11.62 8.99 -16.29
C VAL A 191 10.13 8.82 -16.56
N GLU A 192 9.77 7.96 -17.52
CA GLU A 192 8.38 7.58 -17.78
C GLU A 192 8.23 6.05 -17.77
N ILE A 193 7.19 5.55 -17.08
CA ILE A 193 6.95 4.12 -16.87
C ILE A 193 5.52 3.79 -17.29
N GLU A 194 5.36 2.80 -18.17
CA GLU A 194 4.06 2.22 -18.51
C GLU A 194 3.76 1.03 -17.59
N HIS A 195 2.62 1.08 -16.93
CA HIS A 195 2.11 0.02 -16.05
C HIS A 195 0.94 -0.66 -16.73
N THR A 196 0.98 -1.98 -16.82
CA THR A 196 -0.14 -2.77 -17.37
C THR A 196 -0.73 -3.63 -16.26
N ALA A 197 -1.97 -3.35 -15.90
CA ALA A 197 -2.73 -4.12 -14.93
C ALA A 197 -3.06 -5.53 -15.47
N PRO A 198 -3.38 -6.52 -14.62
CA PRO A 198 -3.71 -7.88 -15.07
C PRO A 198 -4.87 -7.97 -16.06
N ASN A 199 -5.77 -6.98 -16.08
CA ASN A 199 -6.89 -6.90 -17.02
C ASN A 199 -6.56 -6.11 -18.30
N GLY A 200 -5.29 -5.77 -18.52
CA GLY A 200 -4.83 -5.02 -19.70
C GLY A 200 -4.97 -3.50 -19.59
N TYR A 201 -5.60 -2.97 -18.53
CA TYR A 201 -5.69 -1.53 -18.34
C TYR A 201 -4.32 -0.91 -18.12
N LYS A 202 -4.05 0.21 -18.78
CA LYS A 202 -2.72 0.84 -18.75
C LYS A 202 -2.74 2.17 -18.02
N TYR A 203 -1.62 2.41 -17.32
CA TYR A 203 -1.27 3.70 -16.75
C TYR A 203 0.10 4.12 -17.30
N ARG A 204 0.35 5.42 -17.38
CA ARG A 204 1.71 5.95 -17.47
C ARG A 204 1.99 6.85 -16.29
N SER A 205 3.13 6.66 -15.64
CA SER A 205 3.62 7.57 -14.62
C SER A 205 4.85 8.29 -15.15
N LYS A 206 4.90 9.62 -14.97
CA LYS A 206 6.03 10.47 -15.36
C LYS A 206 6.60 11.15 -14.11
N TYR A 207 7.93 11.13 -14.00
CA TYR A 207 8.69 11.65 -12.86
C TYR A 207 9.69 12.68 -13.39
N LEU A 208 9.53 13.94 -13.02
CA LEU A 208 10.33 15.06 -13.54
C LEU A 208 11.26 15.64 -12.47
N HIS A 209 12.12 16.55 -12.91
CA HIS A 209 13.10 17.30 -12.10
C HIS A 209 14.14 16.44 -11.39
N LEU A 210 14.32 15.18 -11.81
CA LEU A 210 15.17 14.21 -11.12
C LEU A 210 16.65 14.62 -11.13
N ARG A 211 17.43 14.08 -10.19
CA ARG A 211 18.91 14.15 -10.25
C ARG A 211 19.47 13.03 -11.11
N ASN A 212 20.45 13.34 -11.94
CA ASN A 212 21.19 12.38 -12.74
C ASN A 212 22.72 12.59 -12.70
N GLY A 213 23.19 13.14 -11.58
CA GLY A 213 24.60 13.36 -11.27
C GLY A 213 24.99 14.83 -11.45
N TYR A 214 25.66 15.38 -10.44
CA TYR A 214 26.09 16.79 -10.38
C TYR A 214 26.67 17.31 -11.70
N ASP A 215 27.68 16.62 -12.26
CA ASP A 215 28.37 17.10 -13.47
C ASP A 215 27.47 17.02 -14.71
N ASN A 216 26.66 15.96 -14.80
CA ASN A 216 25.70 15.79 -15.90
C ASN A 216 24.63 16.86 -15.87
N ASP A 217 24.00 17.07 -14.72
CA ASP A 217 22.86 17.96 -14.56
C ASP A 217 23.27 19.42 -14.81
N ARG A 218 24.44 19.81 -14.30
CA ARG A 218 25.00 21.13 -14.55
C ARG A 218 25.37 21.31 -16.03
N ALA A 219 26.02 20.32 -16.67
CA ALA A 219 26.36 20.41 -18.09
C ALA A 219 25.11 20.53 -18.98
N LYS A 220 24.03 19.81 -18.65
CA LYS A 220 22.73 19.93 -19.33
C LYS A 220 22.13 21.32 -19.15
N ALA A 221 22.15 21.86 -17.93
CA ALA A 221 21.68 23.22 -17.64
C ALA A 221 22.48 24.29 -18.39
N GLN A 222 23.81 24.15 -18.49
CA GLN A 222 24.68 25.07 -19.23
C GLN A 222 24.40 25.09 -20.75
N GLY A 223 23.84 24.00 -21.26
CA GLY A 223 23.36 23.88 -22.65
C GLY A 223 21.97 24.49 -22.90
N THR A 224 21.32 25.03 -21.87
CA THR A 224 20.03 25.74 -21.99
C THR A 224 20.24 27.25 -22.23
N SER A 225 19.20 28.06 -22.04
CA SER A 225 19.25 29.52 -22.21
C SER A 225 18.64 30.25 -21.01
N GLY A 226 18.88 31.56 -20.93
CA GLY A 226 18.31 32.44 -19.91
C GLY A 226 18.82 32.11 -18.49
N LYS A 227 17.97 32.37 -17.49
CA LYS A 227 18.33 32.26 -16.07
C LYS A 227 18.86 30.89 -15.63
N TYR A 228 18.39 29.80 -16.24
CA TYR A 228 18.85 28.47 -15.87
C TYR A 228 20.29 28.20 -16.34
N LYS A 229 20.66 28.69 -17.53
CA LYS A 229 22.05 28.69 -17.99
C LYS A 229 22.93 29.57 -17.11
N ALA A 230 22.49 30.80 -16.83
CA ALA A 230 23.25 31.73 -15.98
C ALA A 230 23.50 31.15 -14.58
N PHE A 231 22.49 30.49 -13.99
CA PHE A 231 22.63 29.78 -12.72
C PHE A 231 23.62 28.62 -12.78
N ALA A 232 23.64 27.88 -13.89
CA ALA A 232 24.58 26.78 -14.07
C ALA A 232 26.02 27.29 -14.25
N ASP A 233 26.22 28.42 -14.93
CA ASP A 233 27.54 29.00 -15.14
C ASP A 233 28.09 29.69 -13.88
N ASP A 234 27.32 30.63 -13.31
CA ASP A 234 27.79 31.61 -12.33
C ASP A 234 27.02 31.61 -11.00
N GLY A 235 26.00 30.74 -10.87
CA GLY A 235 25.18 30.63 -9.66
C GLY A 235 25.86 29.84 -8.52
N THR A 236 25.15 28.88 -7.94
CA THR A 236 25.69 28.06 -6.84
C THR A 236 26.32 26.76 -7.35
N THR A 237 27.42 26.35 -6.74
CA THR A 237 28.04 25.02 -6.92
C THR A 237 27.72 24.06 -5.76
N SER A 238 26.79 24.46 -4.88
CA SER A 238 26.42 23.68 -3.70
C SER A 238 25.92 22.28 -4.07
N LYS A 239 26.52 21.26 -3.43
CA LYS A 239 26.05 19.87 -3.51
C LYS A 239 24.66 19.67 -2.89
N LEU A 240 24.20 20.57 -2.02
CA LEU A 240 22.84 20.53 -1.48
C LEU A 240 21.80 20.93 -2.54
N CYS A 241 22.22 21.75 -3.52
CA CYS A 241 21.37 22.17 -4.62
C CYS A 241 21.40 21.14 -5.76
N TRP A 242 22.58 20.87 -6.31
CA TRP A 242 22.75 20.03 -7.50
C TRP A 242 22.88 18.53 -7.21
N GLY A 243 23.05 18.16 -5.93
CA GLY A 243 23.35 16.79 -5.55
C GLY A 243 24.80 16.39 -5.78
N THR A 244 25.02 15.08 -5.92
CA THR A 244 26.34 14.47 -6.13
C THR A 244 26.35 13.61 -7.39
N ASN A 245 27.54 13.25 -7.87
CA ASN A 245 27.68 12.30 -8.97
C ASN A 245 27.25 10.86 -8.64
N SER A 246 27.00 10.51 -7.37
CA SER A 246 26.44 9.20 -7.00
C SER A 246 24.91 9.16 -7.11
N GLN A 247 24.25 10.31 -7.01
CA GLN A 247 22.80 10.45 -7.15
C GLN A 247 22.40 10.46 -8.62
N LYS A 248 22.17 9.26 -9.17
CA LYS A 248 21.82 9.04 -10.58
C LYS A 248 20.47 8.36 -10.73
N ILE A 249 19.89 8.47 -11.93
CA ILE A 249 18.77 7.63 -12.34
C ILE A 249 19.25 6.18 -12.34
N ALA A 250 18.51 5.30 -11.66
CA ALA A 250 18.86 3.91 -11.44
C ALA A 250 18.32 2.96 -12.53
N VAL A 251 17.45 3.47 -13.41
CA VAL A 251 16.73 2.69 -14.43
C VAL A 251 17.03 3.18 -15.84
N LYS A 252 16.80 2.31 -16.82
CA LYS A 252 16.99 2.57 -18.26
C LYS A 252 15.74 2.20 -19.04
N VAL A 253 15.60 2.76 -20.23
CA VAL A 253 14.53 2.38 -21.17
C VAL A 253 14.55 0.86 -21.39
N ASN A 254 13.36 0.26 -21.34
CA ASN A 254 13.07 -1.17 -21.36
C ASN A 254 13.31 -1.97 -20.08
N ASP A 255 13.83 -1.37 -19.00
CA ASP A 255 13.90 -2.06 -17.71
C ASP A 255 12.48 -2.40 -17.21
N ILE A 256 12.35 -3.57 -16.59
CA ILE A 256 11.14 -3.97 -15.86
C ILE A 256 11.35 -3.61 -14.39
N VAL A 257 10.51 -2.73 -13.87
CA VAL A 257 10.52 -2.33 -12.46
C VAL A 257 9.46 -3.08 -11.66
N ARG A 258 9.72 -3.27 -10.36
CA ARG A 258 8.75 -3.76 -9.38
C ARG A 258 8.08 -2.59 -8.65
N ASP A 259 6.95 -2.83 -8.00
CA ASP A 259 6.36 -1.85 -7.09
C ASP A 259 7.33 -1.44 -5.99
N GLY A 260 7.40 -0.14 -5.71
CA GLY A 260 8.27 0.41 -4.67
C GLY A 260 9.76 0.25 -4.94
N GLN A 261 10.16 -0.08 -6.18
CA GLN A 261 11.56 -0.09 -6.61
C GLN A 261 12.08 1.34 -6.74
N PHE A 262 13.27 1.59 -6.22
CA PHE A 262 13.96 2.88 -6.36
C PHE A 262 14.26 3.17 -7.84
N ILE A 263 13.92 4.37 -8.31
CA ILE A 263 14.16 4.79 -9.70
C ILE A 263 15.15 5.94 -9.83
N ALA A 264 15.15 6.90 -8.90
CA ALA A 264 15.99 8.10 -8.93
C ALA A 264 15.90 8.87 -7.61
N TYR A 265 16.70 9.93 -7.50
CA TYR A 265 16.57 10.95 -6.46
C TYR A 265 15.74 12.12 -6.99
N ALA A 266 14.86 12.69 -6.16
CA ALA A 266 14.20 13.94 -6.46
C ALA A 266 15.24 15.06 -6.61
N GLY A 267 14.96 16.05 -7.46
CA GLY A 267 15.89 17.12 -7.74
C GLY A 267 15.15 18.40 -8.05
N ASN A 268 15.84 19.29 -8.74
CA ASN A 268 15.34 20.59 -9.18
C ASN A 268 15.80 20.90 -10.61
N THR A 269 16.04 19.85 -11.41
CA THR A 269 16.58 20.03 -12.76
C THR A 269 15.53 20.59 -13.72
N GLY A 270 15.97 21.33 -14.73
CA GLY A 270 15.08 22.02 -15.69
C GLY A 270 14.60 23.39 -15.22
N SER A 271 14.11 24.21 -16.16
CA SER A 271 13.61 25.56 -15.89
C SER A 271 12.29 25.58 -15.11
N GLY A 272 11.46 24.55 -15.23
CA GLY A 272 10.29 24.33 -14.36
C GLY A 272 10.68 23.85 -12.95
N GLY A 273 11.91 23.36 -12.79
CA GLY A 273 12.51 23.00 -11.51
C GLY A 273 13.06 24.23 -10.80
N ILE A 274 14.39 24.35 -10.71
CA ILE A 274 15.02 25.48 -10.00
C ILE A 274 14.74 26.83 -10.64
N GLY A 275 14.46 26.88 -11.95
CA GLY A 275 14.24 28.13 -12.68
C GLY A 275 13.15 29.02 -12.09
N VAL A 276 12.14 28.45 -11.43
CA VAL A 276 11.02 29.20 -10.85
C VAL A 276 11.40 30.06 -9.65
N ILE A 277 12.59 29.84 -9.05
CA ILE A 277 13.10 30.61 -7.89
C ILE A 277 14.40 31.37 -8.20
N LEU A 278 14.66 31.60 -9.49
CA LEU A 278 15.83 32.32 -9.98
C LEU A 278 15.46 33.71 -10.52
N ASN A 279 16.31 34.68 -10.19
CA ASN A 279 16.41 35.95 -10.90
C ASN A 279 16.95 35.73 -12.33
N ASP A 280 16.80 36.74 -13.20
CA ASP A 280 17.25 36.67 -14.60
C ASP A 280 18.78 36.48 -14.75
N ASP A 281 19.56 36.96 -13.77
CA ASP A 281 21.00 36.78 -13.71
C ASP A 281 21.43 35.38 -13.22
N GLY A 282 20.46 34.51 -12.93
CA GLY A 282 20.71 33.16 -12.43
C GLY A 282 21.00 33.10 -10.94
N THR A 283 20.89 34.18 -10.17
CA THR A 283 20.96 34.10 -8.70
C THR A 283 19.62 33.65 -8.10
N LEU A 284 19.64 33.09 -6.88
CA LEU A 284 18.40 32.75 -6.17
C LEU A 284 17.64 34.01 -5.76
N GLU A 285 16.33 34.05 -5.99
CA GLU A 285 15.45 35.14 -5.52
C GLU A 285 15.56 35.33 -3.99
N ASN A 286 15.65 34.22 -3.26
CA ASN A 286 15.97 34.20 -1.85
C ASN A 286 17.22 33.33 -1.59
N PRO A 287 18.36 33.93 -1.21
CA PRO A 287 19.61 33.19 -1.01
C PRO A 287 19.59 32.25 0.21
N ASN A 288 18.60 32.38 1.10
CA ASN A 288 18.44 31.52 2.27
C ASN A 288 17.54 30.30 2.02
N THR A 289 17.04 30.11 0.79
CA THR A 289 16.19 28.97 0.42
C THR A 289 16.96 27.67 0.57
N ARG A 290 16.58 26.85 1.56
CA ARG A 290 17.25 25.57 1.87
C ARG A 290 16.76 24.41 1.02
N SER A 291 15.53 24.49 0.53
CA SER A 291 14.94 23.44 -0.29
C SER A 291 15.48 23.44 -1.72
N PHE A 292 16.00 24.56 -2.21
CA PHE A 292 16.44 24.77 -3.60
C PHE A 292 15.40 24.34 -4.65
N ASN A 293 14.12 24.44 -4.32
CA ASN A 293 13.01 23.86 -5.08
C ASN A 293 13.23 22.37 -5.46
N VAL A 294 13.88 21.59 -4.60
CA VAL A 294 14.01 20.15 -4.80
C VAL A 294 12.69 19.47 -4.52
N HIS A 295 12.04 18.99 -5.58
CA HIS A 295 10.74 18.35 -5.54
C HIS A 295 10.64 17.28 -6.63
N LEU A 296 9.61 16.45 -6.53
CA LEU A 296 9.18 15.55 -7.59
C LEU A 296 7.88 16.12 -8.17
N HIS A 297 7.93 16.55 -9.43
CA HIS A 297 6.73 16.81 -10.24
C HIS A 297 6.27 15.48 -10.83
N PHE A 298 5.11 15.01 -10.37
CA PHE A 298 4.60 13.67 -10.65
C PHE A 298 3.29 13.74 -11.44
N GLU A 299 3.29 13.03 -12.57
CA GLU A 299 2.12 12.87 -13.41
C GLU A 299 1.67 11.41 -13.45
N ILE A 300 0.35 11.21 -13.55
CA ILE A 300 -0.23 9.94 -13.94
C ILE A 300 -1.22 10.14 -15.07
N ARG A 301 -1.20 9.23 -16.04
CA ARG A 301 -2.05 9.25 -17.22
C ARG A 301 -2.82 7.93 -17.34
N VAL A 302 -4.05 8.02 -17.82
CA VAL A 302 -4.90 6.88 -18.21
C VAL A 302 -5.30 7.02 -19.66
N GLN A 303 -5.74 5.92 -20.27
CA GLN A 303 -6.26 5.95 -21.64
C GLN A 303 -7.74 6.36 -21.65
N ASP A 304 -8.10 7.28 -22.54
CA ASP A 304 -9.50 7.54 -22.88
C ASP A 304 -10.06 6.37 -23.69
N THR A 305 -10.98 5.63 -23.08
CA THR A 305 -11.57 4.42 -23.66
C THR A 305 -13.03 4.60 -24.05
N ARG A 306 -13.50 5.84 -24.11
CA ARG A 306 -14.87 6.18 -24.51
C ARG A 306 -15.08 5.90 -26.00
N ASP A 307 -16.32 5.64 -26.39
CA ASP A 307 -16.67 5.41 -27.80
C ASP A 307 -16.24 6.61 -28.67
N GLY A 308 -15.54 6.32 -29.77
CA GLY A 308 -15.01 7.35 -30.67
C GLY A 308 -13.62 7.90 -30.32
N HIS A 309 -13.03 7.46 -29.21
CA HIS A 309 -11.67 7.79 -28.80
C HIS A 309 -10.70 6.64 -29.11
N SER A 310 -9.45 6.99 -29.44
CA SER A 310 -8.44 6.03 -29.91
C SER A 310 -7.47 5.56 -28.83
N GLY A 311 -7.80 5.78 -27.55
CA GLY A 311 -6.93 5.44 -26.42
C GLY A 311 -5.93 6.53 -26.10
N GLU A 312 -6.28 7.80 -26.36
CA GLU A 312 -5.47 8.96 -26.06
C GLU A 312 -5.14 9.04 -24.57
N TRP A 313 -3.97 9.57 -24.22
CA TRP A 313 -3.56 9.70 -22.82
C TRP A 313 -4.12 10.97 -22.20
N VAL A 314 -4.79 10.78 -21.06
CA VAL A 314 -5.41 11.84 -20.25
C VAL A 314 -4.71 11.91 -18.91
N LEU A 315 -4.24 13.10 -18.53
CA LEU A 315 -3.69 13.36 -17.20
C LEU A 315 -4.80 13.30 -16.15
N VAL A 316 -4.52 12.65 -15.02
CA VAL A 316 -5.48 12.43 -13.95
C VAL A 316 -4.90 12.81 -12.60
N ASP A 317 -5.72 13.37 -11.72
CA ASP A 317 -5.38 13.55 -10.31
C ASP A 317 -5.42 12.18 -9.61
N PRO A 318 -4.28 11.63 -9.15
CA PRO A 318 -4.25 10.31 -8.51
C PRO A 318 -4.96 10.28 -7.16
N TYR A 319 -5.28 11.44 -6.58
CA TYR A 319 -6.04 11.57 -5.35
C TYR A 319 -7.54 11.75 -5.59
N GLY A 320 -7.99 11.82 -6.84
CA GLY A 320 -9.41 12.01 -7.14
C GLY A 320 -9.98 13.34 -6.62
N ALA A 321 -9.10 14.28 -6.28
CA ALA A 321 -9.44 15.56 -5.65
C ALA A 321 -9.98 16.61 -6.62
N TYR A 322 -10.13 16.26 -7.92
CA TYR A 322 -10.77 17.10 -8.90
C TYR A 322 -11.98 17.78 -8.28
N ASN A 323 -12.17 19.06 -8.54
CA ASN A 323 -13.41 19.72 -8.16
C ASN A 323 -13.65 19.84 -6.64
N HIS A 324 -12.62 19.68 -5.78
CA HIS A 324 -12.79 19.74 -4.32
C HIS A 324 -12.04 20.93 -3.68
N GLY A 325 -12.79 21.97 -3.30
CA GLY A 325 -12.29 23.02 -2.40
C GLY A 325 -12.31 22.53 -0.95
N GLY A 326 -11.15 22.48 -0.30
CA GLY A 326 -10.98 21.91 1.03
C GLY A 326 -9.57 22.09 1.57
N VAL A 327 -9.26 21.48 2.71
CA VAL A 327 -7.93 21.52 3.35
C VAL A 327 -7.22 20.18 3.31
N ASP A 328 -7.97 19.14 3.00
CA ASP A 328 -7.65 17.73 3.16
C ASP A 328 -7.83 16.96 1.84
N CYS A 329 -8.05 17.62 0.71
CA CYS A 329 -8.36 16.94 -0.57
C CYS A 329 -7.34 15.85 -0.94
N TYR A 330 -6.08 16.08 -0.61
CA TYR A 330 -4.99 15.12 -0.83
C TYR A 330 -4.65 14.22 0.36
N ASP A 331 -5.31 14.36 1.51
CA ASP A 331 -5.26 13.34 2.56
C ASP A 331 -5.91 12.07 2.02
N LEU A 332 -5.20 10.94 2.04
CA LEU A 332 -5.74 9.65 1.60
C LEU A 332 -7.01 9.28 2.41
N GLU A 333 -7.15 9.79 3.63
CA GLU A 333 -8.33 9.62 4.46
C GLU A 333 -9.48 10.58 4.18
N ALA A 334 -9.32 11.60 3.33
CA ALA A 334 -10.44 12.47 2.97
C ALA A 334 -11.39 11.78 1.99
N SER A 335 -12.64 12.23 1.97
CA SER A 335 -13.60 11.79 0.94
C SER A 335 -13.47 12.69 -0.28
N THR A 336 -13.35 12.09 -1.45
CA THR A 336 -13.18 12.81 -2.71
C THR A 336 -14.34 12.53 -3.65
N PRO A 337 -14.65 13.45 -4.58
CA PRO A 337 -15.72 13.26 -5.55
C PRO A 337 -15.40 12.16 -6.58
N PHE A 338 -14.12 11.88 -6.82
CA PHE A 338 -13.66 10.81 -7.71
C PHE A 338 -12.85 9.76 -6.94
N ALA A 339 -12.70 8.57 -7.55
CA ALA A 339 -11.94 7.49 -6.93
C ALA A 339 -10.45 7.83 -6.87
N ARG A 340 -9.80 7.37 -5.81
CA ARG A 340 -8.35 7.49 -5.62
C ARG A 340 -7.63 6.37 -6.36
N LEU A 341 -6.49 6.70 -6.95
CA LEU A 341 -5.56 5.74 -7.51
C LEU A 341 -4.59 5.20 -6.46
N PHE A 342 -4.24 5.97 -5.44
CA PHE A 342 -3.38 5.52 -4.34
C PHE A 342 -4.16 4.92 -3.17
N ALA A 343 -3.61 3.87 -2.57
CA ALA A 343 -4.04 3.34 -1.29
C ALA A 343 -3.04 3.71 -0.17
N PRO A 344 -3.50 3.98 1.07
CA PRO A 344 -2.63 4.24 2.21
C PRO A 344 -2.01 2.96 2.79
N PHE A 345 -2.31 1.81 2.19
CA PHE A 345 -1.70 0.55 2.52
C PHE A 345 -1.35 -0.31 1.31
N TYR A 346 -0.58 -1.38 1.53
CA TYR A 346 -0.30 -2.46 0.58
C TYR A 346 -1.34 -3.58 0.71
N PRO A 347 -1.58 -4.38 -0.33
CA PRO A 347 -2.57 -5.46 -0.29
C PRO A 347 -2.25 -6.49 0.81
N SER A 348 -0.97 -6.70 1.12
CA SER A 348 -0.54 -7.39 2.35
C SER A 348 -0.12 -6.36 3.37
N PHE A 349 -0.75 -6.39 4.54
CA PHE A 349 -0.68 -5.31 5.51
C PHE A 349 -0.69 -5.82 6.94
N HIS A 350 -0.12 -5.02 7.85
CA HIS A 350 -0.27 -5.19 9.29
C HIS A 350 -0.14 -3.82 9.98
N ASN A 351 -0.64 -3.73 11.22
CA ASN A 351 -0.79 -2.47 11.94
C ASN A 351 -1.65 -1.41 11.21
N VAL A 352 -2.58 -1.82 10.34
CA VAL A 352 -3.47 -0.88 9.66
C VAL A 352 -4.70 -0.65 10.52
N PRO A 353 -5.04 0.60 10.88
CA PRO A 353 -6.32 0.90 11.52
C PRO A 353 -7.51 0.27 10.78
N LEU A 354 -8.42 -0.38 11.52
CA LEU A 354 -9.51 -1.15 10.92
C LEU A 354 -10.48 -0.29 10.10
N ASP A 355 -10.69 0.96 10.51
CA ASP A 355 -11.47 1.96 9.79
C ASP A 355 -10.91 2.23 8.38
N LEU A 356 -9.58 2.27 8.21
CA LEU A 356 -8.96 2.38 6.89
C LEU A 356 -9.21 1.15 6.04
N VAL A 357 -9.13 -0.05 6.61
CA VAL A 357 -9.45 -1.29 5.88
C VAL A 357 -10.89 -1.27 5.39
N ASN A 358 -11.84 -0.79 6.21
CA ASN A 358 -13.24 -0.64 5.82
C ASN A 358 -13.42 0.42 4.73
N LYS A 359 -12.76 1.58 4.87
CA LYS A 359 -12.85 2.68 3.91
C LYS A 359 -12.28 2.29 2.54
N PHE A 360 -11.14 1.61 2.51
CA PHE A 360 -10.46 1.18 1.29
C PHE A 360 -10.84 -0.23 0.83
N TRP A 361 -11.91 -0.79 1.40
CA TRP A 361 -12.40 -2.12 1.03
C TRP A 361 -12.62 -2.28 -0.48
N GLY A 362 -13.25 -1.28 -1.09
CA GLY A 362 -13.56 -1.26 -2.52
C GLY A 362 -12.32 -1.15 -3.42
N TYR A 363 -11.20 -0.65 -2.90
CA TYR A 363 -9.98 -0.43 -3.68
C TYR A 363 -9.42 -1.76 -4.21
N TYR A 364 -9.07 -2.70 -3.32
CA TYR A 364 -8.54 -4.00 -3.74
C TYR A 364 -9.60 -4.93 -4.32
N THR A 365 -10.81 -4.91 -3.73
CA THR A 365 -11.88 -5.79 -4.22
C THR A 365 -12.38 -5.39 -5.61
N GLY A 366 -12.34 -4.10 -5.94
CA GLY A 366 -12.63 -3.58 -7.28
C GLY A 366 -11.62 -4.01 -8.35
N MET A 367 -10.39 -4.38 -7.96
CA MET A 367 -9.37 -4.96 -8.86
C MET A 367 -9.54 -6.48 -9.07
N GLY A 368 -10.56 -7.09 -8.47
CA GLY A 368 -10.75 -8.55 -8.48
C GLY A 368 -9.89 -9.29 -7.47
N MET A 369 -9.29 -8.60 -6.49
CA MET A 369 -8.58 -9.25 -5.38
C MET A 369 -9.58 -9.70 -4.31
N ALA A 370 -9.29 -10.80 -3.63
CA ALA A 370 -10.03 -11.22 -2.44
C ALA A 370 -9.09 -11.33 -1.24
N LEU A 371 -9.65 -11.26 -0.04
CA LEU A 371 -8.86 -11.30 1.19
C LEU A 371 -8.39 -12.73 1.48
N GLN A 372 -7.13 -13.09 1.21
CA GLN A 372 -6.56 -14.40 1.58
C GLN A 372 -6.61 -14.61 3.09
N THR A 373 -6.19 -13.61 3.86
CA THR A 373 -6.21 -13.70 5.31
C THR A 373 -6.50 -12.37 5.98
N VAL A 374 -7.10 -12.41 7.18
CA VAL A 374 -7.26 -11.23 8.05
C VAL A 374 -7.36 -11.58 9.52
N SER A 375 -6.79 -10.75 10.37
CA SER A 375 -6.97 -10.75 11.81
C SER A 375 -7.13 -9.32 12.29
N VAL A 376 -7.89 -9.13 13.35
CA VAL A 376 -8.07 -7.85 14.03
C VAL A 376 -7.73 -8.04 15.49
N ASP A 377 -6.92 -7.12 16.02
CA ASP A 377 -6.60 -7.05 17.43
C ASP A 377 -6.63 -5.59 17.90
N ARG A 378 -6.84 -5.40 19.20
CA ARG A 378 -6.86 -4.07 19.82
C ARG A 378 -5.44 -3.62 20.17
N ASN A 379 -5.21 -2.31 20.21
CA ASN A 379 -4.14 -1.70 21.00
C ASN A 379 -4.75 -0.51 21.74
N GLY A 380 -4.91 -0.63 23.05
CA GLY A 380 -5.74 0.28 23.82
C GLY A 380 -7.21 0.22 23.35
N SER A 381 -7.78 1.37 22.99
CA SER A 381 -9.13 1.50 22.42
C SER A 381 -9.18 1.30 20.90
N ASN A 382 -8.03 1.33 20.22
CA ASN A 382 -7.95 1.31 18.76
C ASN A 382 -7.92 -0.12 18.23
N LEU A 383 -8.49 -0.35 17.05
CA LEU A 383 -8.49 -1.64 16.37
C LEU A 383 -7.54 -1.61 15.18
N TYR A 384 -6.66 -2.60 15.13
CA TYR A 384 -5.69 -2.77 14.06
C TYR A 384 -5.90 -4.11 13.37
N ALA A 385 -5.79 -4.08 12.05
CA ALA A 385 -5.91 -5.22 11.19
C ALA A 385 -4.53 -5.63 10.62
N ALA A 386 -4.37 -6.94 10.46
CA ALA A 386 -3.34 -7.53 9.63
C ALA A 386 -4.00 -8.48 8.64
N GLY A 387 -3.59 -8.45 7.38
CA GLY A 387 -4.24 -9.23 6.34
C GLY A 387 -3.50 -9.23 5.02
N SER A 388 -4.08 -9.92 4.03
CA SER A 388 -3.56 -9.95 2.67
C SER A 388 -4.68 -10.10 1.66
N PHE A 389 -4.86 -9.12 0.78
CA PHE A 389 -5.63 -9.24 -0.47
C PHE A 389 -4.75 -9.90 -1.53
N GLN A 390 -5.32 -10.84 -2.29
CA GLN A 390 -4.61 -11.58 -3.34
C GLN A 390 -5.52 -11.84 -4.54
N TRP A 391 -4.91 -11.87 -5.73
CA TRP A 391 -5.56 -12.35 -6.95
C TRP A 391 -5.63 -13.88 -6.98
N GLY A 392 -6.53 -14.40 -7.81
CA GLY A 392 -6.65 -15.85 -8.08
C GLY A 392 -7.37 -16.64 -6.99
N LEU A 393 -7.97 -15.96 -6.00
CA LEU A 393 -8.82 -16.58 -5.00
C LEU A 393 -10.27 -16.73 -5.50
N PRO A 394 -11.05 -17.68 -4.95
CA PRO A 394 -12.46 -17.81 -5.30
C PRO A 394 -13.25 -16.50 -5.09
N GLY A 395 -13.95 -16.04 -6.14
CA GLY A 395 -14.61 -14.73 -6.15
C GLY A 395 -15.85 -14.60 -5.26
N ALA A 396 -16.47 -15.72 -4.85
CA ALA A 396 -17.62 -15.70 -3.94
C ALA A 396 -17.16 -15.87 -2.49
N TRP A 397 -17.13 -14.76 -1.74
CA TRP A 397 -16.70 -14.74 -0.34
C TRP A 397 -17.37 -13.61 0.45
N TYR A 398 -17.39 -13.77 1.77
CA TYR A 398 -17.76 -12.71 2.71
C TYR A 398 -16.65 -12.56 3.75
N THR A 399 -16.50 -11.36 4.32
CA THR A 399 -15.71 -11.16 5.53
C THR A 399 -16.50 -10.36 6.54
N ARG A 400 -16.22 -10.57 7.82
CA ARG A 400 -16.70 -9.72 8.91
C ARG A 400 -15.61 -9.63 9.97
N PHE A 401 -15.49 -8.45 10.56
CA PHE A 401 -14.43 -8.12 11.52
C PHE A 401 -15.03 -7.92 12.92
N TYR A 402 -14.26 -8.28 13.94
CA TYR A 402 -14.47 -7.86 15.33
C TYR A 402 -15.91 -8.01 15.85
N MET A 403 -16.58 -9.12 15.50
CA MET A 403 -17.97 -9.40 15.86
C MET A 403 -18.10 -9.95 17.27
N THR A 404 -19.22 -9.66 17.95
CA THR A 404 -19.62 -10.43 19.13
C THR A 404 -19.94 -11.89 18.75
N GLY A 405 -19.98 -12.80 19.73
CA GLY A 405 -20.38 -14.19 19.48
C GLY A 405 -21.80 -14.32 18.92
N ALA A 406 -22.74 -13.47 19.33
CA ALA A 406 -24.11 -13.46 18.82
C ALA A 406 -24.17 -12.98 17.36
N THR A 407 -23.45 -11.89 17.04
CA THR A 407 -23.35 -11.36 15.68
C THR A 407 -22.70 -12.38 14.74
N TYR A 408 -21.62 -13.04 15.19
CA TYR A 408 -20.98 -14.12 14.42
C TYR A 408 -21.97 -15.26 14.14
N GLN A 409 -22.74 -15.72 15.14
CA GLN A 409 -23.73 -16.79 14.97
C GLN A 409 -24.83 -16.42 13.95
N SER A 410 -25.24 -15.16 13.91
CA SER A 410 -26.22 -14.67 12.93
C SER A 410 -25.69 -14.77 11.48
N TYR A 411 -24.49 -14.23 11.22
CA TYR A 411 -23.86 -14.33 9.90
C TYR A 411 -23.55 -15.78 9.53
N PHE A 412 -23.08 -16.56 10.49
CA PHE A 412 -22.82 -17.98 10.28
C PHE A 412 -24.06 -18.70 9.74
N THR A 413 -25.21 -18.49 10.39
CA THR A 413 -26.49 -19.09 9.99
C THR A 413 -26.96 -18.57 8.63
N SER A 414 -26.84 -17.26 8.38
CA SER A 414 -27.25 -16.63 7.13
C SER A 414 -26.43 -17.13 5.94
N TYR A 415 -25.10 -17.15 6.08
CA TYR A 415 -24.18 -17.56 5.03
C TYR A 415 -24.23 -19.08 4.78
N ASP A 416 -24.43 -19.90 5.81
CA ASP A 416 -24.59 -21.35 5.62
C ASP A 416 -25.82 -21.69 4.75
N LYS A 417 -26.96 -20.99 4.97
CA LYS A 417 -28.16 -21.07 4.12
C LYS A 417 -27.89 -20.67 2.67
N GLN A 418 -26.96 -19.74 2.46
CA GLN A 418 -26.51 -19.31 1.13
C GLN A 418 -25.43 -20.24 0.55
N GLY A 419 -25.08 -21.34 1.22
CA GLY A 419 -24.10 -22.31 0.75
C GLY A 419 -22.64 -21.89 0.99
N PHE A 420 -22.36 -21.00 1.94
CA PHE A 420 -21.01 -20.60 2.34
C PHE A 420 -20.56 -21.30 3.62
N ARG A 421 -19.25 -21.29 3.87
CA ARG A 421 -18.65 -21.75 5.14
C ARG A 421 -17.49 -20.85 5.54
N PRO A 422 -17.16 -20.72 6.83
CA PRO A 422 -15.91 -20.08 7.22
C PRO A 422 -14.72 -20.86 6.66
N ARG A 423 -13.73 -20.15 6.13
CA ARG A 423 -12.41 -20.70 5.76
C ARG A 423 -11.28 -20.16 6.60
N GLN A 424 -11.49 -19.00 7.22
CA GLN A 424 -10.58 -18.45 8.22
C GLN A 424 -11.36 -17.91 9.41
N LEU A 425 -10.82 -18.13 10.61
CA LEU A 425 -11.26 -17.53 11.86
C LEU A 425 -10.06 -16.92 12.60
N SER A 426 -10.27 -15.80 13.29
CA SER A 426 -9.44 -15.35 14.41
C SER A 426 -10.34 -14.83 15.52
N VAL A 427 -9.87 -14.98 16.76
CA VAL A 427 -10.59 -14.51 17.94
C VAL A 427 -9.65 -13.71 18.80
N THR A 428 -10.03 -12.45 19.06
CA THR A 428 -9.40 -11.60 20.07
C THR A 428 -10.39 -11.34 21.21
N ARG A 429 -10.04 -10.47 22.16
CA ARG A 429 -10.90 -10.04 23.26
C ARG A 429 -11.16 -8.54 23.17
N ASP A 430 -12.34 -8.12 23.62
CA ASP A 430 -12.62 -6.72 23.91
C ASP A 430 -11.95 -6.27 25.22
N GLY A 431 -12.13 -5.00 25.57
CA GLY A 431 -11.59 -4.44 26.82
C GLY A 431 -12.14 -5.06 28.09
N SER A 432 -13.27 -5.76 28.01
CA SER A 432 -13.91 -6.49 29.11
C SER A 432 -13.57 -7.99 29.11
N GLY A 433 -12.70 -8.44 28.19
CA GLY A 433 -12.30 -9.85 28.09
C GLY A 433 -13.26 -10.74 27.32
N ASN A 434 -14.34 -10.21 26.72
CA ASN A 434 -15.28 -10.99 25.93
C ASN A 434 -14.71 -11.29 24.54
N PRO A 435 -15.00 -12.47 23.95
CA PRO A 435 -14.46 -12.84 22.65
C PRO A 435 -15.01 -11.94 21.52
N ARG A 436 -14.15 -11.63 20.55
CA ARG A 436 -14.48 -10.94 19.30
C ARG A 436 -13.96 -11.73 18.11
N PHE A 437 -14.86 -12.07 17.19
CA PHE A 437 -14.61 -12.95 16.06
C PHE A 437 -14.34 -12.14 14.80
N THR A 438 -13.30 -12.51 14.08
CA THR A 438 -13.02 -12.04 12.71
C THR A 438 -12.97 -13.26 11.81
N ALA A 439 -13.66 -13.21 10.68
CA ALA A 439 -13.89 -14.40 9.87
C ALA A 439 -14.00 -14.08 8.39
N ILE A 440 -13.49 -15.00 7.58
CA ILE A 440 -13.65 -15.02 6.13
C ILE A 440 -14.43 -16.27 5.75
N TRP A 441 -15.50 -16.10 4.99
CA TRP A 441 -16.32 -17.17 4.43
C TRP A 441 -16.05 -17.32 2.95
N GLU A 442 -16.08 -18.56 2.47
CA GLU A 442 -16.04 -18.91 1.05
C GLU A 442 -17.29 -19.70 0.68
N LYS A 443 -17.69 -19.63 -0.59
CA LYS A 443 -18.70 -20.56 -1.12
C LYS A 443 -18.19 -21.99 -0.94
N LYS A 444 -19.04 -22.89 -0.43
CA LYS A 444 -18.71 -24.31 -0.32
C LYS A 444 -18.32 -24.83 -1.72
N PRO A 445 -17.09 -25.36 -1.90
CA PRO A 445 -16.70 -26.09 -3.10
C PRO A 445 -17.75 -27.14 -3.47
N ALA A 446 -17.94 -27.39 -4.77
CA ALA A 446 -18.91 -28.38 -5.25
C ALA A 446 -18.69 -29.75 -4.59
N GLY A 447 -19.76 -30.35 -4.08
CA GLY A 447 -19.71 -31.63 -3.35
C GLY A 447 -19.14 -31.56 -1.93
N GLN A 448 -18.67 -30.40 -1.46
CA GLN A 448 -18.17 -30.22 -0.11
C GLN A 448 -19.27 -29.78 0.87
N SER A 449 -19.53 -30.63 1.86
CA SER A 449 -20.24 -30.33 3.09
C SER A 449 -19.28 -29.80 4.15
N ALA A 450 -19.80 -28.92 5.00
CA ALA A 450 -19.06 -28.39 6.14
C ALA A 450 -19.95 -28.30 7.38
N TYR A 451 -19.29 -28.37 8.53
CA TYR A 451 -19.90 -28.14 9.83
C TYR A 451 -18.96 -27.24 10.60
N SER A 452 -19.45 -26.15 11.18
CA SER A 452 -18.61 -25.29 12.00
C SER A 452 -19.25 -25.03 13.35
N VAL A 453 -18.41 -24.78 14.33
CA VAL A 453 -18.80 -24.52 15.71
C VAL A 453 -18.04 -23.32 16.25
N HIS A 454 -18.63 -22.66 17.23
CA HIS A 454 -17.96 -21.70 18.09
C HIS A 454 -18.55 -21.82 19.51
N ASN A 455 -17.93 -21.15 20.47
CA ASN A 455 -18.29 -21.17 21.89
C ASN A 455 -18.44 -22.60 22.46
N ARG A 456 -17.59 -23.55 22.01
CA ARG A 456 -17.55 -24.92 22.57
C ARG A 456 -16.44 -25.04 23.57
N ASP A 457 -16.76 -25.37 24.82
CA ASP A 457 -15.73 -25.77 25.77
C ASP A 457 -15.10 -27.12 25.39
N ASP A 458 -14.07 -27.54 26.12
CA ASP A 458 -13.35 -28.79 25.83
C ASP A 458 -14.29 -30.02 25.74
N ALA A 459 -15.26 -30.14 26.65
CA ALA A 459 -16.19 -31.26 26.67
C ALA A 459 -17.12 -31.24 25.43
N ALA A 460 -17.69 -30.09 25.11
CA ALA A 460 -18.52 -29.92 23.92
C ALA A 460 -17.72 -30.10 22.63
N PHE A 461 -16.48 -29.62 22.57
CA PHE A 461 -15.60 -29.78 21.42
C PHE A 461 -15.20 -31.26 21.23
N ASN A 462 -14.95 -32.01 22.29
CA ASN A 462 -14.72 -33.45 22.24
C ASN A 462 -15.91 -34.22 21.64
N ASN A 463 -17.14 -33.81 21.92
CA ASN A 463 -18.34 -34.41 21.31
C ASN A 463 -18.44 -34.11 19.80
N VAL A 464 -18.09 -32.88 19.41
CA VAL A 464 -18.00 -32.49 17.99
C VAL A 464 -16.90 -33.30 17.29
N TRP A 465 -15.74 -33.46 17.92
CA TRP A 465 -14.63 -34.27 17.41
C TRP A 465 -15.04 -35.73 17.19
N LYS A 466 -15.65 -36.38 18.18
CA LYS A 466 -16.18 -37.75 18.05
C LYS A 466 -17.13 -37.88 16.86
N THR A 467 -18.05 -36.93 16.72
CA THR A 467 -19.05 -36.95 15.65
C THR A 467 -18.41 -36.78 14.27
N TYR A 468 -17.63 -35.71 14.08
CA TYR A 468 -17.18 -35.32 12.75
C TYR A 468 -15.87 -35.98 12.34
N VAL A 469 -14.90 -36.06 13.25
CA VAL A 469 -13.58 -36.63 12.94
C VAL A 469 -13.60 -38.15 13.09
N VAL A 470 -14.02 -38.66 14.26
CA VAL A 470 -13.93 -40.11 14.53
C VAL A 470 -14.97 -40.89 13.73
N ASN A 471 -16.25 -40.49 13.79
CA ASN A 471 -17.34 -41.25 13.17
C ASN A 471 -17.49 -40.93 11.67
N LYS A 472 -17.53 -39.64 11.31
CA LYS A 472 -17.73 -39.22 9.91
C LYS A 472 -16.44 -39.14 9.08
N LYS A 473 -15.26 -39.25 9.69
CA LYS A 473 -13.95 -39.13 9.01
C LYS A 473 -13.74 -37.79 8.29
N TRP A 474 -14.33 -36.72 8.82
CA TRP A 474 -14.12 -35.36 8.32
C TRP A 474 -12.83 -34.76 8.85
N HIS A 475 -12.33 -33.74 8.16
CA HIS A 475 -11.10 -33.05 8.54
C HIS A 475 -11.36 -31.67 9.13
N VAL A 476 -10.52 -31.26 10.07
CA VAL A 476 -10.49 -29.88 10.53
C VAL A 476 -9.81 -29.02 9.46
N GLN A 477 -10.49 -27.95 9.05
CA GLN A 477 -9.99 -26.97 8.08
C GLN A 477 -9.41 -25.74 8.77
N GLU A 478 -10.08 -25.29 9.84
CA GLU A 478 -9.73 -24.09 10.60
C GLU A 478 -10.06 -24.38 12.07
N HIS A 479 -9.21 -23.90 12.98
CA HIS A 479 -9.39 -24.03 14.42
C HIS A 479 -8.74 -22.84 15.13
N VAL A 480 -9.45 -22.32 16.12
CA VAL A 480 -8.97 -21.30 17.05
C VAL A 480 -9.46 -21.65 18.45
N ASP A 481 -8.62 -21.44 19.46
CA ASP A 481 -9.00 -21.49 20.85
C ASP A 481 -8.81 -20.14 21.54
N TYR A 482 -9.65 -19.86 22.53
CA TYR A 482 -9.64 -18.62 23.28
C TYR A 482 -10.13 -18.87 24.71
N ILE A 483 -9.71 -18.03 25.65
CA ILE A 483 -10.15 -18.12 27.05
C ILE A 483 -11.22 -17.07 27.33
N VAL A 484 -12.31 -17.48 27.96
CA VAL A 484 -13.35 -16.60 28.52
C VAL A 484 -13.48 -16.96 29.99
N ASN A 485 -13.26 -16.00 30.90
CA ASN A 485 -13.35 -16.21 32.35
C ASN A 485 -12.57 -17.43 32.85
N GLY A 486 -11.32 -17.57 32.42
CA GLY A 486 -10.44 -18.70 32.80
C GLY A 486 -10.73 -20.05 32.12
N LYS A 487 -11.84 -20.16 31.38
CA LYS A 487 -12.25 -21.38 30.68
C LYS A 487 -11.92 -21.31 29.19
N ARG A 488 -11.35 -22.39 28.63
CA ARG A 488 -11.06 -22.50 27.19
C ARG A 488 -12.32 -22.81 26.39
N TYR A 489 -12.45 -22.13 25.26
CA TYR A 489 -13.46 -22.33 24.24
C TYR A 489 -12.81 -22.48 22.87
N HIS A 490 -13.52 -23.15 21.97
CA HIS A 490 -13.09 -23.46 20.62
C HIS A 490 -14.07 -22.89 19.60
N ALA A 491 -13.50 -22.46 18.47
CA ALA A 491 -14.21 -22.36 17.20
C ALA A 491 -13.46 -23.14 16.13
N ALA A 492 -14.19 -23.89 15.31
CA ALA A 492 -13.58 -24.76 14.31
C ALA A 492 -14.50 -25.01 13.13
N VAL A 493 -13.90 -25.33 11.99
CA VAL A 493 -14.56 -25.71 10.75
C VAL A 493 -14.13 -27.12 10.38
N PHE A 494 -15.10 -28.01 10.17
CA PHE A 494 -14.94 -29.38 9.74
C PHE A 494 -15.48 -29.53 8.31
N VAL A 495 -14.82 -30.31 7.47
CA VAL A 495 -15.21 -30.52 6.07
C VAL A 495 -15.13 -31.99 5.69
N ASN A 496 -16.06 -32.46 4.84
CA ASN A 496 -15.99 -33.79 4.24
C ASN A 496 -14.92 -33.80 3.13
N LYS A 497 -13.65 -33.95 3.50
CA LYS A 497 -12.56 -34.11 2.53
C LYS A 497 -12.08 -35.57 2.50
N PRO A 498 -12.75 -36.46 1.75
CA PRO A 498 -12.39 -37.88 1.71
C PRO A 498 -11.03 -38.15 1.04
N ASN A 499 -10.46 -37.18 0.31
CA ASN A 499 -9.28 -37.40 -0.56
C ASN A 499 -7.97 -36.74 -0.08
N ASP A 500 -7.93 -36.13 1.11
CA ASP A 500 -6.65 -35.68 1.71
C ASP A 500 -6.12 -36.79 2.65
N ASN A 501 -4.80 -37.03 2.72
CA ASN A 501 -4.15 -38.06 3.55
C ASN A 501 -4.18 -37.76 5.07
N GLY A 502 -5.32 -37.34 5.62
CA GLY A 502 -5.51 -36.97 7.02
C GLY A 502 -5.15 -35.51 7.36
N PHE A 503 -5.07 -35.22 8.65
CA PHE A 503 -4.70 -33.92 9.21
C PHE A 503 -4.17 -34.10 10.64
N TYR A 504 -3.43 -33.10 11.14
CA TYR A 504 -3.19 -32.96 12.57
C TYR A 504 -3.83 -31.66 13.08
N LEU A 505 -4.42 -31.73 14.26
CA LEU A 505 -4.82 -30.58 15.05
C LEU A 505 -4.12 -30.68 16.41
N PHE A 506 -3.35 -29.66 16.75
CA PHE A 506 -2.82 -29.46 18.10
C PHE A 506 -3.23 -28.07 18.60
N TYR A 507 -3.51 -27.95 19.89
CA TYR A 507 -3.89 -26.69 20.53
C TYR A 507 -3.49 -26.69 21.99
N GLY A 508 -3.41 -25.51 22.60
CA GLY A 508 -3.01 -25.38 24.01
C GLY A 508 -1.56 -25.79 24.31
N LEU A 509 -0.70 -25.92 23.31
CA LEU A 509 0.71 -26.31 23.49
C LEU A 509 1.52 -25.15 24.07
N SER A 510 2.55 -25.46 24.86
CA SER A 510 3.61 -24.49 25.16
C SER A 510 4.40 -24.17 23.88
N SER A 511 5.10 -23.04 23.83
CA SER A 511 5.99 -22.71 22.70
C SER A 511 7.00 -23.84 22.44
N THR A 512 7.59 -24.39 23.48
CA THR A 512 8.55 -25.51 23.40
C THR A 512 7.92 -26.76 22.76
N ASP A 513 6.70 -27.12 23.14
CA ASP A 513 6.04 -28.31 22.61
C ASP A 513 5.51 -28.09 21.20
N PHE A 514 5.04 -26.87 20.90
CA PHE A 514 4.67 -26.48 19.54
C PHE A 514 5.88 -26.55 18.61
N ASP A 515 7.05 -26.04 19.02
CA ASP A 515 8.27 -26.07 18.22
C ASP A 515 8.73 -27.50 17.95
N LYS A 516 8.61 -28.40 18.94
CA LYS A 516 8.87 -29.84 18.75
C LYS A 516 7.92 -30.44 17.71
N LYS A 517 6.62 -30.17 17.83
CA LYS A 517 5.61 -30.66 16.87
C LYS A 517 5.79 -30.07 15.47
N PHE A 518 6.14 -28.79 15.37
CA PHE A 518 6.43 -28.15 14.10
C PHE A 518 7.61 -28.84 13.40
N LYS A 519 8.73 -29.06 14.11
CA LYS A 519 9.90 -29.78 13.59
C LYS A 519 9.60 -31.22 13.18
N GLU A 520 8.84 -31.94 14.00
CA GLU A 520 8.37 -33.31 13.73
C GLU A 520 7.59 -33.39 12.41
N LEU A 521 6.71 -32.42 12.16
CA LEU A 521 5.76 -32.45 11.05
C LEU A 521 6.27 -31.80 9.75
N TYR A 522 7.22 -30.86 9.82
CA TYR A 522 7.64 -29.99 8.72
C TYR A 522 8.01 -30.70 7.40
N ASN A 523 8.53 -31.92 7.48
CA ASN A 523 8.98 -32.68 6.31
C ASN A 523 7.81 -33.24 5.47
N LYS A 524 6.70 -33.63 6.11
CA LYS A 524 5.57 -34.32 5.44
C LYS A 524 4.26 -33.53 5.49
N TRP A 525 4.20 -32.50 6.33
CA TRP A 525 2.98 -31.75 6.59
C TRP A 525 3.25 -30.25 6.49
N GLU A 526 2.26 -29.52 6.00
CA GLU A 526 2.23 -28.06 5.96
C GLU A 526 1.24 -27.52 6.98
N LEU A 527 1.70 -26.56 7.80
CA LEU A 527 0.82 -25.80 8.69
C LEU A 527 -0.08 -24.91 7.82
N LYS A 528 -1.40 -25.05 7.90
CA LYS A 528 -2.37 -24.23 7.14
C LYS A 528 -3.00 -23.13 7.97
N SER A 529 -3.14 -23.38 9.27
CA SER A 529 -3.65 -22.40 10.22
C SER A 529 -2.82 -22.46 11.49
N ILE A 530 -2.59 -21.30 12.08
CA ILE A 530 -1.92 -21.11 13.35
C ILE A 530 -2.80 -20.22 14.22
N ASN A 531 -2.84 -20.52 15.51
CA ASN A 531 -3.53 -19.71 16.51
C ASN A 531 -2.65 -19.58 17.75
N VAL A 532 -2.45 -18.34 18.20
CA VAL A 532 -1.77 -18.01 19.45
C VAL A 532 -2.80 -17.41 20.40
N ASN A 533 -2.88 -17.97 21.61
CA ASN A 533 -3.79 -17.56 22.67
C ASN A 533 -2.98 -17.39 23.97
N GLY A 534 -2.56 -16.16 24.25
CA GLY A 534 -1.60 -15.88 25.31
C GLY A 534 -0.26 -16.56 25.03
N ASN A 535 0.19 -17.41 25.95
CA ASN A 535 1.43 -18.19 25.81
C ASN A 535 1.21 -19.59 25.19
N LYS A 536 0.00 -19.87 24.69
CA LYS A 536 -0.35 -21.15 24.07
C LYS A 536 -0.43 -21.03 22.56
N VAL A 537 0.04 -22.07 21.88
CA VAL A 537 0.05 -22.14 20.43
C VAL A 537 -0.70 -23.38 19.95
N GLY A 538 -1.46 -23.22 18.88
CA GLY A 538 -2.18 -24.27 18.19
C GLY A 538 -2.04 -24.15 16.68
N GLY A 539 -2.41 -25.21 15.98
CA GLY A 539 -2.32 -25.26 14.54
C GLY A 539 -3.03 -26.44 13.90
N VAL A 540 -3.36 -26.27 12.62
CA VAL A 540 -3.92 -27.30 11.76
C VAL A 540 -2.91 -27.60 10.66
N TRP A 541 -2.42 -28.84 10.60
CA TRP A 541 -1.52 -29.30 9.56
C TRP A 541 -2.26 -30.18 8.55
N ARG A 542 -1.89 -30.02 7.28
CA ARG A 542 -2.36 -30.84 6.15
C ARG A 542 -1.18 -31.48 5.42
N PRO A 543 -1.40 -32.53 4.61
CA PRO A 543 -0.31 -33.11 3.83
C PRO A 543 0.39 -32.04 3.01
N LYS A 544 1.72 -32.00 3.08
CA LYS A 544 2.53 -30.97 2.44
C LYS A 544 2.42 -31.09 0.93
N LYS A 545 2.08 -30.00 0.26
CA LYS A 545 2.04 -29.92 -1.21
C LYS A 545 3.19 -29.07 -1.76
N ASN A 546 3.53 -28.01 -1.05
CA ASN A 546 4.58 -27.08 -1.44
C ASN A 546 5.47 -26.74 -0.24
N ASN A 547 6.59 -26.07 -0.52
CA ASN A 547 7.36 -25.41 0.54
C ASN A 547 6.52 -24.31 1.21
N TYR A 548 6.70 -24.17 2.51
CA TYR A 548 5.99 -23.21 3.34
C TYR A 548 6.91 -22.74 4.47
N ALA A 549 6.62 -21.56 5.01
CA ALA A 549 7.28 -21.02 6.18
C ALA A 549 6.23 -20.63 7.22
N ALA A 550 6.53 -20.76 8.51
CA ALA A 550 5.63 -20.30 9.56
C ALA A 550 6.41 -19.84 10.78
N TYR A 551 5.97 -18.73 11.36
CA TYR A 551 6.59 -18.09 12.52
C TYR A 551 5.51 -17.52 13.43
N TYR A 552 5.81 -17.41 14.72
CA TYR A 552 4.96 -16.77 15.72
C TYR A 552 5.84 -16.01 16.73
N GLY A 553 5.23 -15.14 17.53
CA GLY A 553 5.94 -14.31 18.52
C GLY A 553 6.68 -13.11 17.92
N MET A 554 6.50 -12.84 16.62
CA MET A 554 7.23 -11.78 15.92
C MET A 554 6.77 -10.41 16.39
N THR A 555 7.70 -9.47 16.59
CA THR A 555 7.37 -8.05 16.66
C THR A 555 6.92 -7.55 15.29
N SER A 556 6.35 -6.34 15.23
CA SER A 556 6.04 -5.68 13.95
C SER A 556 7.22 -5.71 12.96
N THR A 557 8.39 -5.24 13.40
CA THR A 557 9.62 -5.23 12.58
C THR A 557 10.06 -6.65 12.19
N GLY A 558 9.99 -7.61 13.12
CA GLY A 558 10.35 -9.00 12.84
C GLY A 558 9.42 -9.67 11.81
N TYR A 559 8.12 -9.36 11.86
CA TYR A 559 7.16 -9.81 10.86
C TYR A 559 7.49 -9.24 9.48
N GLN A 560 7.77 -7.93 9.38
CA GLN A 560 8.08 -7.28 8.11
C GLN A 560 9.34 -7.87 7.45
N VAL A 561 10.40 -8.11 8.24
CA VAL A 561 11.62 -8.78 7.75
C VAL A 561 11.30 -10.15 7.16
N LYS A 562 10.46 -10.95 7.83
CA LYS A 562 10.06 -12.28 7.34
C LYS A 562 9.13 -12.20 6.13
N PHE A 563 8.21 -11.24 6.11
CA PHE A 563 7.35 -11.01 4.95
C PHE A 563 8.18 -10.71 3.70
N ASN A 564 9.13 -9.78 3.80
CA ASN A 564 10.02 -9.39 2.70
C ASN A 564 10.89 -10.57 2.24
N GLN A 565 11.46 -11.32 3.20
CA GLN A 565 12.24 -12.52 2.91
C GLN A 565 11.40 -13.52 2.09
N PHE A 566 10.22 -13.89 2.57
CA PHE A 566 9.41 -14.93 1.94
C PHE A 566 8.75 -14.48 0.64
N ALA A 567 8.43 -13.19 0.49
CA ALA A 567 8.01 -12.62 -0.78
C ALA A 567 9.12 -12.74 -1.84
N ALA A 568 10.38 -12.46 -1.48
CA ALA A 568 11.53 -12.62 -2.38
C ALA A 568 11.78 -14.09 -2.77
N GLU A 569 11.45 -15.04 -1.88
CA GLU A 569 11.48 -16.49 -2.15
C GLU A 569 10.26 -16.99 -2.96
N GLY A 570 9.32 -16.10 -3.32
CA GLY A 570 8.13 -16.42 -4.10
C GLY A 570 7.00 -17.07 -3.29
N LEU A 571 7.03 -16.97 -1.96
CA LEU A 571 5.92 -17.36 -1.09
C LEU A 571 4.96 -16.20 -0.85
N ARG A 572 3.69 -16.53 -0.58
CA ARG A 572 2.61 -15.60 -0.30
C ARG A 572 2.03 -15.86 1.08
N LEU A 573 1.50 -14.82 1.71
CA LEU A 573 0.88 -14.92 3.04
C LEU A 573 -0.41 -15.75 2.97
N ILE A 574 -0.50 -16.85 3.71
CA ILE A 574 -1.66 -17.75 3.74
C ILE A 574 -2.55 -17.47 4.94
N LYS A 575 -1.93 -17.22 6.10
CA LYS A 575 -2.58 -16.96 7.38
C LYS A 575 -1.76 -15.91 8.13
N VAL A 576 -2.44 -14.96 8.75
CA VAL A 576 -1.84 -14.03 9.73
C VAL A 576 -2.74 -13.90 10.94
N GLN A 577 -2.12 -13.71 12.10
CA GLN A 577 -2.77 -13.30 13.33
C GLN A 577 -1.93 -12.22 14.00
N ASN A 578 -2.51 -11.06 14.22
CA ASN A 578 -2.04 -10.12 15.23
C ASN A 578 -2.68 -10.45 16.58
N TYR A 579 -1.90 -10.35 17.65
CA TYR A 579 -2.31 -10.67 19.02
C TYR A 579 -1.44 -9.91 20.04
N ASP A 580 -1.72 -10.09 21.33
CA ASP A 580 -1.00 -9.45 22.43
C ASP A 580 -1.08 -7.91 22.34
N ASN A 581 -2.32 -7.41 22.27
CA ASN A 581 -2.64 -6.00 22.05
C ASN A 581 -1.96 -5.44 20.78
N ASN A 582 -2.04 -6.19 19.67
CA ASN A 582 -1.38 -5.89 18.40
C ASN A 582 0.17 -5.72 18.52
N GLY A 583 0.78 -6.22 19.60
CA GLY A 583 2.23 -6.19 19.80
C GLY A 583 2.98 -7.34 19.14
N ARG A 584 2.27 -8.43 18.78
CA ARG A 584 2.85 -9.66 18.25
C ARG A 584 2.10 -10.20 17.04
N PHE A 585 2.85 -10.91 16.18
CA PHE A 585 2.35 -11.51 14.95
C PHE A 585 2.73 -12.98 14.85
N SER A 586 1.80 -13.77 14.32
CA SER A 586 2.06 -15.09 13.78
C SER A 586 1.60 -15.15 12.33
N ALA A 587 2.29 -15.94 11.52
CA ALA A 587 1.99 -16.04 10.10
C ALA A 587 2.45 -17.37 9.51
N VAL A 588 1.78 -17.73 8.42
CA VAL A 588 2.11 -18.85 7.54
C VAL A 588 2.22 -18.31 6.12
N TRP A 589 3.32 -18.62 5.44
CA TRP A 589 3.55 -18.33 4.03
C TRP A 589 3.66 -19.63 3.23
N GLY A 590 3.18 -19.64 1.99
CA GLY A 590 3.23 -20.79 1.09
C GLY A 590 3.16 -20.38 -0.38
N LYS A 591 3.42 -21.32 -1.30
CA LYS A 591 3.34 -21.08 -2.74
C LYS A 591 1.92 -20.84 -3.25
#